data_AF-A0A2H5BEN8-F1
#
_entry.id   AF-A0A2H5BEN8-F1
#
_cell.length_a   1.000
_cell.length_b   1.000
_cell.length_c   1.000
_cell.angle_alpha   90.00
_cell.angle_beta   90.00
_cell.angle_gamma   90.00
#
_symmetry.space_group_name_H-M   'P 1'
#
loop_
_entity.id
_entity.type
_entity.pdbx_description
1 polymer ?
#
loop_
_entity_poly.entity_id
_entity_poly.type
_entity_poly.pdbx_seq_one_letter_code
_entity_poly.pdbx_strand_id
1 'polypeptide(L)'
;PVVLTPDEVVRILGFLEGEHRLFAQLLYGTGMRISEGLQLRVKDLDFDHGTIIVREGKGSKDRALMLPESLAPSLREQLSRARAWWLKDQAEGRSGVALPDALERKYPRAGHSWPWFWVFAQHTHSTDPRSGVVRRHHMY
;
A
#
# COMPACT_ATOMS: atom_id res chain seq x y z
N PRO A 1 0.66 5.95 27.09
CA PRO A 1 1.37 6.15 25.80
C PRO A 1 2.07 7.51 25.81
N VAL A 2 3.36 7.54 25.45
CA VAL A 2 4.07 8.81 25.19
C VAL A 2 3.73 9.22 23.76
N VAL A 3 3.21 10.44 23.58
CA VAL A 3 2.84 10.99 22.27
C VAL A 3 3.90 12.01 21.88
N LEU A 4 4.38 11.91 20.64
CA LEU A 4 5.35 12.86 20.09
C LEU A 4 4.70 14.24 19.90
N THR A 5 5.46 15.27 20.19
CA THR A 5 5.12 16.66 19.84
C THR A 5 5.18 16.87 18.32
N PRO A 6 4.45 17.85 17.77
CA PRO A 6 4.53 18.18 16.34
C PRO A 6 5.97 18.43 15.86
N ASP A 7 6.80 19.11 16.65
CA ASP A 7 8.19 19.39 16.30
C ASP A 7 9.06 18.12 16.25
N GLU A 8 8.83 17.17 17.16
CA GLU A 8 9.49 15.86 17.11
C GLU A 8 9.10 15.09 15.85
N VAL A 9 7.82 15.12 15.48
CA VAL A 9 7.34 14.48 14.25
C VAL A 9 7.99 15.11 13.03
N VAL A 10 8.03 16.45 12.93
CA VAL A 10 8.67 17.15 11.81
C VAL A 10 10.15 16.78 11.70
N ARG A 11 10.88 16.74 12.83
CA ARG A 11 12.29 16.30 12.84
C ARG A 11 12.45 14.87 12.34
N ILE A 12 11.65 13.93 12.86
CA ILE A 12 11.72 12.52 12.45
C ILE A 12 11.42 12.35 10.96
N LEU A 13 10.34 12.99 10.46
CA LEU A 13 9.99 12.96 9.04
C LEU A 13 11.03 13.65 8.15
N GLY A 14 11.85 14.55 8.72
CA GLY A 14 12.95 15.21 8.03
C GLY A 14 14.17 14.30 7.78
N PHE A 15 14.33 13.23 8.57
CA PHE A 15 15.40 12.24 8.38
C PHE A 15 15.01 11.09 7.43
N LEU A 16 13.75 11.03 7.03
CA LEU A 16 13.25 10.02 6.09
C LEU A 16 13.32 10.56 4.66
N GLU A 17 13.58 9.67 3.71
CA GLU A 17 13.66 10.00 2.29
C GLU A 17 12.72 9.14 1.44
N GLY A 18 12.44 9.62 0.23
CA GLY A 18 11.71 8.86 -0.80
C GLY A 18 10.38 8.26 -0.32
N GLU A 19 10.19 6.98 -0.62
CA GLU A 19 8.97 6.24 -0.30
C GLU A 19 8.75 6.06 1.21
N HIS A 20 9.82 5.95 2.01
CA HIS A 20 9.70 5.83 3.47
C HIS A 20 9.16 7.11 4.10
N ARG A 21 9.59 8.28 3.60
CA ARG A 21 9.06 9.57 4.04
C ARG A 21 7.57 9.69 3.72
N LEU A 22 7.19 9.38 2.48
CA LEU A 22 5.78 9.42 2.05
C LEU A 22 4.92 8.46 2.88
N PHE A 23 5.43 7.24 3.11
CA PHE A 23 4.75 6.25 3.93
C PHE A 23 4.54 6.76 5.37
N ALA A 24 5.58 7.28 6.01
CA ALA A 24 5.47 7.82 7.37
C ALA A 24 4.54 9.04 7.46
N GLN A 25 4.57 9.94 6.46
CA GLN A 25 3.63 11.06 6.36
C GLN A 25 2.18 10.58 6.23
N LEU A 26 1.94 9.53 5.44
CA LEU A 26 0.62 8.94 5.28
C LEU A 26 0.10 8.36 6.59
N LEU A 27 0.93 7.59 7.31
CA LEU A 27 0.57 7.05 8.62
C LEU A 27 0.24 8.16 9.62
N TYR A 28 1.07 9.20 9.67
CA TYR A 28 0.85 10.35 10.55
C TYR A 28 -0.43 11.12 10.21
N GLY A 29 -0.66 11.41 8.92
CA GLY A 29 -1.81 12.20 8.48
C GLY A 29 -3.16 11.48 8.57
N THR A 30 -3.16 10.15 8.61
CA THR A 30 -4.40 9.34 8.60
C THR A 30 -4.64 8.58 9.90
N GLY A 31 -3.61 8.44 10.75
CA GLY A 31 -3.67 7.65 11.97
C GLY A 31 -3.83 6.13 11.74
N MET A 32 -3.57 5.64 10.53
CA MET A 32 -3.64 4.20 10.24
C MET A 32 -2.45 3.44 10.85
N ARG A 33 -2.63 2.14 11.08
CA ARG A 33 -1.55 1.26 11.54
C ARG A 33 -0.56 1.00 10.42
N ILE A 34 0.69 0.70 10.77
CA ILE A 34 1.73 0.34 9.79
C ILE A 34 1.26 -0.79 8.87
N SER A 35 0.68 -1.86 9.42
CA SER A 35 0.19 -3.00 8.63
C SER A 35 -0.90 -2.59 7.63
N GLU A 36 -1.80 -1.69 8.02
CA GLU A 36 -2.87 -1.19 7.15
C GLU A 36 -2.28 -0.38 6.00
N GLY A 37 -1.31 0.50 6.27
CA GLY A 37 -0.61 1.27 5.25
C GLY A 37 0.18 0.41 4.27
N LEU A 38 0.91 -0.59 4.78
CA LEU A 38 1.68 -1.52 3.92
C LEU A 38 0.75 -2.32 3.00
N GLN A 39 -0.42 -2.70 3.50
CA GLN A 39 -1.38 -3.52 2.75
C GLN A 39 -2.29 -2.73 1.81
N LEU A 40 -2.16 -1.41 1.74
CA LEU A 40 -2.94 -0.58 0.82
C LEU A 40 -2.78 -1.06 -0.63
N ARG A 41 -3.92 -1.27 -1.28
CA ARG A 41 -3.98 -1.53 -2.72
C ARG A 41 -4.30 -0.25 -3.47
N VAL A 42 -3.99 -0.23 -4.76
CA VAL A 42 -4.31 0.91 -5.63
C VAL A 42 -5.78 1.31 -5.55
N LYS A 43 -6.69 0.32 -5.57
CA LYS A 43 -8.14 0.53 -5.51
C LYS A 43 -8.63 1.16 -4.20
N ASP A 44 -7.81 1.15 -3.16
CA ASP A 44 -8.17 1.67 -1.85
C ASP A 44 -7.91 3.18 -1.76
N LEU A 45 -7.23 3.78 -2.74
CA LEU A 45 -7.03 5.22 -2.86
C LEU A 45 -8.05 5.84 -3.83
N ASP A 46 -9.00 6.61 -3.29
CA ASP A 46 -9.96 7.37 -4.07
C ASP A 46 -9.57 8.85 -4.03
N PHE A 47 -8.89 9.30 -5.08
CA PHE A 47 -8.46 10.69 -5.20
C PHE A 47 -9.59 11.65 -5.56
N ASP A 48 -10.68 11.15 -6.15
CA ASP A 48 -11.81 11.97 -6.57
C ASP A 48 -12.65 12.37 -5.35
N HIS A 49 -12.81 11.44 -4.40
CA HIS A 49 -13.49 11.67 -3.13
C HIS A 49 -12.55 11.96 -1.95
N GLY A 50 -11.25 12.09 -2.20
CA GLY A 50 -10.25 12.36 -1.16
C GLY A 50 -10.28 11.35 0.00
N THR A 51 -10.44 10.07 -0.31
CA THR A 51 -10.71 9.01 0.68
C THR A 51 -9.75 7.83 0.51
N ILE A 52 -9.37 7.21 1.63
CA ILE A 52 -8.63 5.95 1.69
C ILE A 52 -9.50 4.90 2.36
N ILE A 53 -9.68 3.75 1.73
CA ILE A 53 -10.42 2.63 2.30
C ILE A 53 -9.46 1.65 2.96
N VAL A 54 -9.41 1.66 4.29
CA VAL A 54 -8.68 0.65 5.04
C VAL A 54 -9.54 -0.61 5.15
N ARG A 55 -9.11 -1.66 4.46
CA ARG A 55 -9.76 -2.98 4.48
C ARG A 55 -9.43 -3.73 5.76
N GLU A 56 -10.39 -4.49 6.27
CA GLU A 56 -10.20 -5.37 7.44
C GLU A 56 -9.63 -4.65 8.68
N GLY A 57 -10.09 -3.42 8.93
CA GLY A 57 -9.77 -2.66 10.13
C GLY A 57 -10.24 -3.36 11.43
N LYS A 58 -10.06 -2.69 12.57
CA LYS A 58 -10.49 -3.22 13.88
C LYS A 58 -11.94 -3.76 13.83
N GLY A 59 -12.12 -5.03 14.15
CA GLY A 59 -13.43 -5.71 14.11
C GLY A 59 -13.82 -6.25 12.73
N SER A 60 -12.86 -6.42 11.82
CA SER A 60 -13.05 -6.96 10.45
C SER A 60 -14.03 -6.14 9.61
N LYS A 61 -14.05 -4.82 9.84
CA LYS A 61 -14.84 -3.87 9.07
C LYS A 61 -13.95 -2.90 8.34
N ASP A 62 -14.34 -2.60 7.11
CA ASP A 62 -13.71 -1.56 6.32
C ASP A 62 -14.03 -0.19 6.95
N ARG A 63 -13.08 0.74 6.86
CA ARG A 63 -13.31 2.14 7.24
C ARG A 63 -12.72 3.09 6.22
N ALA A 64 -13.42 4.19 6.00
CA ALA A 64 -12.92 5.31 5.22
C ALA A 64 -12.08 6.24 6.11
N LEU A 65 -10.92 6.62 5.63
CA LEU A 65 -10.06 7.66 6.19
C LEU A 65 -9.94 8.80 5.19
N MET A 66 -9.76 10.02 5.68
CA MET A 66 -9.50 11.17 4.82
C MET A 66 -8.10 11.03 4.20
N LEU A 67 -8.01 11.18 2.88
CA LEU A 67 -6.74 11.29 2.16
C LEU A 67 -6.21 12.73 2.36
N PRO A 68 -5.02 12.91 2.96
CA PRO A 68 -4.47 14.26 3.13
C PRO A 68 -4.16 14.87 1.75
N GLU A 69 -4.82 15.98 1.41
CA GLU A 69 -4.71 16.63 0.10
C GLU A 69 -3.25 16.98 -0.26
N SER A 70 -2.47 17.38 0.74
CA SER A 70 -1.04 17.68 0.60
C SER A 70 -0.19 16.48 0.15
N LEU A 71 -0.65 15.24 0.38
CA LEU A 71 0.03 14.01 -0.04
C LEU A 71 -0.47 13.48 -1.37
N ALA A 72 -1.56 14.02 -1.93
CA ALA A 72 -2.15 13.50 -3.16
C ALA A 72 -1.17 13.51 -4.35
N PRO A 73 -0.38 14.58 -4.60
CA PRO A 73 0.61 14.57 -5.70
C PRO A 73 1.67 13.48 -5.52
N SER A 74 2.26 13.37 -4.32
CA SER A 74 3.29 12.36 -4.01
C SER A 74 2.75 10.93 -4.06
N LEU A 75 1.50 10.71 -3.66
CA LEU A 75 0.83 9.41 -3.82
C LEU A 75 0.60 9.07 -5.30
N ARG A 76 0.25 10.03 -6.15
CA ARG A 76 0.14 9.80 -7.60
C ARG A 76 1.49 9.42 -8.22
N GLU A 77 2.58 10.06 -7.81
CA GLU A 77 3.93 9.67 -8.22
C GLU A 77 4.29 8.26 -7.73
N GLN A 78 3.96 7.93 -6.48
CA GLN A 78 4.15 6.59 -5.95
C GLN A 78 3.38 5.54 -6.76
N LEU A 79 2.13 5.83 -7.14
CA LEU A 79 1.35 4.95 -8.00
C LEU A 79 1.96 4.79 -9.38
N SER A 80 2.57 5.83 -9.95
CA SER A 80 3.33 5.71 -11.21
C SER A 80 4.53 4.77 -11.07
N ARG A 81 5.28 4.85 -9.96
CA ARG A 81 6.38 3.90 -9.66
C ARG A 81 5.86 2.47 -9.50
N ALA A 82 4.79 2.28 -8.72
CA ALA A 82 4.15 0.98 -8.56
C ALA A 82 3.62 0.42 -9.90
N ARG A 83 3.11 1.28 -10.79
CA ARG A 83 2.64 0.88 -12.11
C ARG A 83 3.77 0.36 -12.99
N ALA A 84 4.96 0.95 -12.91
CA ALA A 84 6.13 0.45 -13.62
C ALA A 84 6.51 -0.97 -13.16
N TRP A 85 6.47 -1.23 -11.84
CA TRP A 85 6.68 -2.58 -11.31
C TRP A 85 5.62 -3.57 -11.78
N TRP A 86 4.35 -3.16 -11.73
CA TRP A 86 3.25 -4.01 -12.21
C TRP A 86 3.40 -4.35 -13.70
N LEU A 87 3.72 -3.38 -14.56
CA LEU A 87 3.94 -3.61 -15.99
C LEU A 87 5.12 -4.56 -16.24
N LYS A 88 6.22 -4.41 -15.50
CA LYS A 88 7.36 -5.32 -15.58
C LYS A 88 6.97 -6.74 -15.18
N ASP A 89 6.25 -6.90 -14.08
CA ASP A 89 5.77 -8.21 -13.62
C ASP A 89 4.82 -8.86 -14.65
N GLN A 90 3.97 -8.08 -15.32
CA GLN A 90 3.10 -8.58 -16.40
C GLN A 90 3.92 -9.04 -17.62
N ALA A 91 4.91 -8.25 -18.04
CA ALA A 91 5.76 -8.59 -19.18
C ALA A 91 6.59 -9.86 -18.94
N GLU A 92 7.00 -10.11 -17.69
CA GLU A 92 7.72 -11.31 -17.26
C GLU A 92 6.79 -12.51 -16.95
N GLY A 93 5.47 -12.36 -17.09
CA GLY A 93 4.50 -13.44 -16.83
C GLY A 93 4.43 -13.88 -15.36
N ARG A 94 4.69 -12.98 -14.41
CA ARG A 94 4.66 -13.29 -12.96
C ARG A 94 3.24 -13.57 -12.47
N SER A 95 3.12 -14.35 -11.40
CA SER A 95 1.86 -14.84 -10.81
C SER A 95 0.96 -13.79 -10.12
N GLY A 96 1.13 -12.49 -10.42
CA GLY A 96 0.41 -11.42 -9.76
C GLY A 96 0.77 -11.27 -8.28
N VAL A 97 -0.01 -10.49 -7.53
CA VAL A 97 0.17 -10.29 -6.09
C VAL A 97 -0.73 -11.22 -5.26
N ALA A 98 -0.32 -11.51 -4.03
CA ALA A 98 -1.13 -12.31 -3.10
C ALA A 98 -2.50 -11.66 -2.85
N LEU A 99 -3.54 -12.48 -2.75
CA LEU A 99 -4.88 -12.09 -2.31
C LEU A 99 -5.28 -12.91 -1.08
N PRO A 100 -6.29 -12.47 -0.29
CA PRO A 100 -6.87 -13.32 0.73
C PRO A 100 -7.40 -14.63 0.13
N ASP A 101 -7.16 -15.78 0.77
CA ASP A 101 -7.39 -17.13 0.21
C ASP A 101 -8.79 -17.30 -0.43
N ALA A 102 -9.84 -16.83 0.26
CA ALA A 102 -11.21 -16.92 -0.24
C ALA A 102 -11.42 -16.09 -1.52
N LEU A 103 -10.75 -14.94 -1.62
CA LEU A 103 -10.82 -14.06 -2.78
C LEU A 103 -9.97 -14.60 -3.94
N GLU A 104 -8.77 -15.12 -3.67
CA GLU A 104 -7.90 -15.73 -4.69
C GLU A 104 -8.61 -16.90 -5.37
N ARG A 105 -9.27 -17.77 -4.58
CA ARG A 105 -10.08 -18.88 -5.11
C ARG A 105 -11.27 -18.41 -5.95
N LYS A 106 -11.96 -17.35 -5.52
CA LYS A 106 -13.15 -16.82 -6.22
C LYS A 106 -12.79 -16.04 -7.49
N TYR A 107 -11.66 -15.33 -7.48
CA TYR A 107 -11.19 -14.48 -8.57
C TYR A 107 -9.69 -14.72 -8.84
N PRO A 108 -9.32 -15.84 -9.47
CA PRO A 108 -7.91 -16.24 -9.63
C PRO A 108 -7.07 -15.26 -10.45
N ARG A 109 -7.69 -14.42 -11.28
CA ARG A 109 -7.01 -13.40 -12.08
C ARG A 109 -6.93 -12.03 -11.42
N ALA A 110 -7.58 -11.81 -10.27
CA ALA A 110 -7.62 -10.50 -9.64
C ALA A 110 -6.22 -10.01 -9.21
N GLY A 111 -5.34 -10.91 -8.77
CA GLY A 111 -3.96 -10.59 -8.38
C GLY A 111 -3.09 -10.07 -9.53
N HIS A 112 -3.49 -10.29 -10.79
CA HIS A 112 -2.80 -9.75 -11.96
C HIS A 112 -3.28 -8.35 -12.33
N SER A 113 -4.40 -7.89 -11.78
CA SER A 113 -4.98 -6.61 -12.19
C SER A 113 -4.45 -5.44 -11.37
N TRP A 114 -4.29 -4.30 -12.04
CA TRP A 114 -3.76 -3.07 -11.44
C TRP A 114 -4.46 -2.63 -10.14
N PRO A 115 -5.81 -2.67 -10.02
CA PRO A 115 -6.49 -2.21 -8.79
C PRO A 115 -6.07 -3.00 -7.54
N TRP A 116 -5.63 -4.24 -7.69
CA TRP A 116 -5.18 -5.09 -6.58
C TRP A 116 -3.68 -4.98 -6.30
N PHE A 117 -2.92 -4.26 -7.11
CA PHE A 117 -1.50 -4.10 -6.86
C PHE A 117 -1.23 -3.26 -5.61
N TRP A 118 -0.04 -3.41 -5.02
CA TRP A 118 0.36 -2.69 -3.82
C TRP A 118 0.69 -1.23 -4.15
N VAL A 119 0.28 -0.29 -3.29
CA VAL A 119 0.72 1.13 -3.39
C VAL A 119 2.22 1.23 -3.10
N PHE A 120 2.67 0.54 -2.05
CA PHE A 120 4.07 0.45 -1.64
C PHE A 120 4.56 -0.97 -1.91
N ALA A 121 4.94 -1.26 -3.15
CA ALA A 121 5.42 -2.59 -3.55
C ALA A 121 6.92 -2.75 -3.26
N GLN A 122 7.34 -3.92 -2.76
CA GLN A 122 8.78 -4.20 -2.63
C GLN A 122 9.48 -4.24 -3.99
N HIS A 123 10.77 -3.89 -4.02
CA HIS A 123 11.60 -3.88 -5.23
C HIS A 123 11.94 -5.30 -5.73
N THR A 124 12.04 -6.26 -4.83
CA THR A 124 12.31 -7.67 -5.13
C THR A 124 11.03 -8.50 -5.04
N HIS A 125 11.08 -9.70 -5.62
CA HIS A 125 10.05 -10.72 -5.38
C HIS A 125 10.42 -11.53 -4.14
N SER A 126 9.41 -12.08 -3.48
CA SER A 126 9.58 -13.00 -2.37
C SER A 126 8.80 -14.28 -2.64
N THR A 127 9.29 -15.40 -2.11
CA THR A 127 8.54 -16.65 -2.09
C THR A 127 7.49 -16.56 -1.01
N ASP A 128 6.21 -16.70 -1.37
CA ASP A 128 5.15 -16.85 -0.39
C ASP A 128 5.35 -18.17 0.37
N PRO A 129 5.55 -18.15 1.71
CA PRO A 129 5.83 -19.35 2.49
C PRO A 129 4.64 -20.32 2.54
N ARG A 130 3.41 -19.87 2.24
CA ARG A 130 2.22 -20.71 2.26
C ARG A 130 1.99 -21.42 0.93
N SER A 131 2.12 -20.69 -0.18
CA SER A 131 1.84 -21.22 -1.52
C SER A 131 3.09 -21.67 -2.29
N GLY A 132 4.29 -21.27 -1.87
CA GLY A 132 5.54 -21.49 -2.60
C GLY A 132 5.68 -20.62 -3.86
N VAL A 133 4.71 -19.76 -4.15
CA VAL A 133 4.69 -18.92 -5.36
C VAL A 133 5.60 -17.72 -5.18
N VAL A 134 6.49 -17.49 -6.15
CA VAL A 134 7.32 -16.28 -6.21
C VAL A 134 6.49 -15.14 -6.76
N ARG A 135 6.23 -14.14 -5.93
CA ARG A 135 5.38 -12.99 -6.28
C ARG A 135 5.87 -11.70 -5.61
N ARG A 136 5.40 -10.57 -6.10
CA ARG A 136 5.70 -9.27 -5.47
C ARG A 136 4.76 -9.05 -4.29
N HIS A 137 5.33 -8.54 -3.21
CA HIS A 137 4.61 -8.24 -1.98
C HIS A 137 4.59 -6.73 -1.73
N HIS A 138 3.95 -6.28 -0.66
CA HIS A 138 4.17 -4.92 -0.17
C HIS A 138 5.59 -4.78 0.37
N MET A 139 6.02 -3.55 0.59
CA MET A 139 7.26 -3.23 1.28
C MET A 139 7.26 -3.88 2.67
N TYR A 140 8.38 -4.51 3.04
CA TYR A 140 8.65 -5.25 4.29
C TYR A 140 7.79 -6.51 4.53
#